data_AF-A0A845YXL2-F1
#
_entry.id   AF-A0A845YXL2-F1
#
_cell.length_a   1.000
_cell.length_b   1.000
_cell.length_c   1.000
_cell.angle_alpha   90.00
_cell.angle_beta   90.00
_cell.angle_gamma   90.00
#
_symmetry.space_group_name_H-M   'P 1'
#
loop_
_entity.id
_entity.type
_entity.pdbx_description
1 polymer ?
#
loop_
_entity_poly.entity_id
_entity_poly.type
_entity_poly.pdbx_seq_one_letter_code
_entity_poly.pdbx_strand_id
1 'polypeptide(L)'
;MSVYIKHLEAKGIYGIFDINLDFHQGVNVLFAKNGKGKTTLLHIIANLLNEDYERFAFIDFDYINLRMSDESQVELKNNRNDEEIILSLNGEKVKNISVKEILKNRYIRNEIFRQIIEQVPKEIPLQFQKTVKNDFISNFKKASVTINIETSESSEKKLRAAYFPAFRSMIEAWASTQEESGKLRDASNEEKQQRKIDFARQIFGEFVPLLNYSSVIEIEQVLNLEIFQAFHQLNQAQEKYLGNLIPQIFNALSNSKHSNPVEEDSNSILEEIKQLNNDLKFQVPEDLRTAVESFQANEKSKDAAVRILITYREALQKISDEQKTYFQNIEKYLAAVNSFLDSKEIEIIFKNLPTLGINFHNGMPTIPGISKALSSGERQILTMIYAASQMSEQEIVLIDEPEISLHVDWQRKLLEKISQQLGNKQIIACTHSPVVGADYEDEIIILEPQITQNPQIVSTTIVDE
;
A
#
# COMPACT_ATOMS: atom_id res chain seq x y z
N MET A 1 6.42 -14.18 -16.66
CA MET A 1 6.83 -14.19 -15.23
C MET A 1 7.07 -12.75 -14.84
N SER A 2 6.74 -12.35 -13.61
CA SER A 2 7.11 -11.03 -13.10
C SER A 2 8.62 -10.94 -12.93
N VAL A 3 9.17 -9.74 -13.15
CA VAL A 3 10.58 -9.47 -12.90
C VAL A 3 10.79 -9.33 -11.40
N TYR A 4 11.85 -9.92 -10.86
CA TYR A 4 12.20 -9.87 -9.44
C TYR A 4 13.71 -9.69 -9.25
N ILE A 5 14.15 -9.23 -8.08
CA ILE A 5 15.58 -9.18 -7.74
C ILE A 5 16.06 -10.61 -7.62
N LYS A 6 17.09 -10.95 -8.40
CA LYS A 6 17.72 -12.27 -8.37
C LYS A 6 18.96 -12.28 -7.49
N HIS A 7 19.70 -11.18 -7.46
CA HIS A 7 20.99 -11.11 -6.77
C HIS A 7 21.40 -9.68 -6.41
N LEU A 8 22.06 -9.53 -5.27
CA LEU A 8 22.74 -8.29 -4.88
C LEU A 8 24.16 -8.60 -4.40
N GLU A 9 25.13 -7.90 -4.96
CA GLU A 9 26.51 -7.82 -4.48
C GLU A 9 26.81 -6.38 -4.07
N ALA A 10 27.30 -6.16 -2.84
CA ALA A 10 27.66 -4.85 -2.31
C ALA A 10 28.96 -4.97 -1.51
N LYS A 11 30.01 -4.26 -1.90
CA LYS A 11 31.35 -4.35 -1.31
C LYS A 11 31.79 -3.04 -0.67
N GLY A 12 32.56 -3.17 0.41
CA GLY A 12 33.13 -2.05 1.15
C GLY A 12 32.08 -1.17 1.80
N ILE A 13 30.90 -1.70 2.16
CA ILE A 13 29.84 -0.94 2.80
C ILE A 13 30.31 -0.44 4.16
N TYR A 14 30.24 0.89 4.35
CA TYR A 14 30.87 1.62 5.46
C TYR A 14 32.38 1.33 5.61
N GLY A 15 33.06 0.88 4.56
CA GLY A 15 34.45 0.43 4.61
C GLY A 15 34.69 -0.81 5.46
N ILE A 16 33.63 -1.53 5.87
CA ILE A 16 33.71 -2.62 6.86
C ILE A 16 33.17 -3.95 6.31
N PHE A 17 32.08 -3.93 5.54
CA PHE A 17 31.36 -5.15 5.19
C PHE A 17 31.12 -5.34 3.70
N ASP A 18 31.20 -6.59 3.27
CA ASP A 18 30.75 -7.07 1.97
C ASP A 18 29.47 -7.92 2.16
N ILE A 19 28.49 -7.71 1.28
CA ILE A 19 27.20 -8.41 1.24
C ILE A 19 27.07 -9.04 -0.14
N ASN A 20 26.74 -10.33 -0.18
CA ASN A 20 26.51 -11.07 -1.41
C ASN A 20 25.34 -12.03 -1.18
N LEU A 21 24.20 -11.78 -1.82
CA LEU A 21 22.94 -12.49 -1.56
C LEU A 21 22.20 -12.81 -2.84
N ASP A 22 21.67 -14.03 -2.90
CA ASP A 22 20.68 -14.46 -3.90
C ASP A 22 19.28 -14.37 -3.30
N PHE A 23 18.31 -14.06 -4.16
CA PHE A 23 16.90 -13.91 -3.79
C PHE A 23 16.02 -14.81 -4.69
N HIS A 24 14.86 -15.16 -4.16
CA HIS A 24 13.85 -15.98 -4.83
C HIS A 24 12.66 -15.13 -5.27
N GLN A 25 11.88 -15.66 -6.22
CA GLN A 25 10.59 -15.08 -6.57
C GLN A 25 9.62 -15.23 -5.38
N GLY A 26 8.79 -14.23 -5.12
CA GLY A 26 7.83 -14.25 -4.01
C GLY A 26 8.45 -13.75 -2.71
N VAL A 27 8.33 -14.51 -1.62
CA VAL A 27 8.74 -14.07 -0.27
C VAL A 27 10.21 -14.38 -0.02
N ASN A 28 10.92 -13.42 0.58
CA ASN A 28 12.30 -13.55 1.05
C ASN A 28 12.38 -12.98 2.46
N VAL A 29 12.81 -13.78 3.43
CA VAL A 29 12.93 -13.37 4.83
C VAL A 29 14.39 -13.26 5.21
N LEU A 30 14.90 -12.04 5.27
CA LEU A 30 16.27 -11.73 5.66
C LEU A 30 16.38 -11.73 7.19
N PHE A 31 16.92 -12.82 7.75
CA PHE A 31 17.15 -12.94 9.19
C PHE A 31 18.56 -12.48 9.55
N ALA A 32 18.66 -11.51 10.47
CA ALA A 32 19.95 -11.06 11.00
C ALA A 32 19.86 -10.48 12.40
N LYS A 33 20.92 -10.68 13.20
CA LYS A 33 21.09 -9.98 14.48
C LYS A 33 21.21 -8.46 14.30
N ASN A 34 21.02 -7.71 15.38
CA ASN A 34 21.19 -6.26 15.37
C ASN A 34 22.61 -5.86 14.96
N GLY A 35 22.74 -4.77 14.20
CA GLY A 35 24.02 -4.27 13.72
C GLY A 35 24.62 -5.02 12.51
N LYS A 36 23.86 -5.91 11.85
CA LYS A 36 24.31 -6.66 10.65
C LYS A 36 23.91 -6.03 9.32
N GLY A 37 23.52 -4.74 9.31
CA GLY A 37 23.26 -4.00 8.08
C GLY A 37 21.90 -4.25 7.41
N LYS A 38 20.90 -4.83 8.11
CA LYS A 38 19.54 -5.08 7.58
C LYS A 38 18.89 -3.85 6.93
N THR A 39 18.77 -2.76 7.69
CA THR A 39 18.19 -1.50 7.21
C THR A 39 19.01 -0.90 6.07
N THR A 40 20.34 -0.95 6.16
CA THR A 40 21.24 -0.46 5.10
C THR A 40 21.04 -1.24 3.80
N LEU A 41 20.93 -2.56 3.87
CA LEU A 41 20.66 -3.44 2.72
C LEU A 41 19.33 -3.07 2.05
N LEU A 42 18.25 -2.92 2.84
CA LEU A 42 16.97 -2.48 2.29
C LEU A 42 17.04 -1.08 1.70
N HIS A 43 17.79 -0.15 2.30
CA HIS A 43 17.99 1.18 1.75
C HIS A 43 18.76 1.15 0.42
N ILE A 44 19.79 0.30 0.29
CA ILE A 44 20.50 0.10 -0.97
C ILE A 44 19.52 -0.35 -2.05
N ILE A 45 18.76 -1.43 -1.78
CA ILE A 45 17.81 -1.99 -2.74
C ILE A 45 16.75 -0.95 -3.12
N ALA A 46 16.15 -0.28 -2.14
CA ALA A 46 15.11 0.72 -2.36
C ALA A 46 15.60 1.91 -3.19
N ASN A 47 16.80 2.44 -2.91
CA ASN A 47 17.36 3.57 -3.64
C ASN A 47 17.75 3.21 -5.08
N LEU A 48 18.25 1.98 -5.32
CA LEU A 48 18.52 1.51 -6.68
C LEU A 48 17.24 1.38 -7.50
N LEU A 49 16.22 0.68 -6.96
CA LEU A 49 14.97 0.44 -7.68
C LEU A 49 14.13 1.69 -7.89
N ASN A 50 14.17 2.63 -6.95
CA ASN A 50 13.48 3.91 -7.09
C ASN A 50 14.31 4.98 -7.81
N GLU A 51 15.46 4.62 -8.38
CA GLU A 51 16.36 5.51 -9.13
C GLU A 51 16.88 6.73 -8.32
N ASP A 52 16.88 6.66 -6.99
CA ASP A 52 17.40 7.73 -6.11
C ASP A 52 18.90 7.55 -5.88
N TYR A 53 19.66 7.54 -6.98
CA TYR A 53 21.10 7.26 -6.97
C TYR A 53 21.93 8.32 -6.23
N GLU A 54 21.42 9.54 -6.09
CA GLU A 54 22.08 10.61 -5.34
C GLU A 54 22.24 10.25 -3.86
N ARG A 55 21.39 9.37 -3.32
CA ARG A 55 21.49 8.91 -1.94
C ARG A 55 22.80 8.23 -1.65
N PHE A 56 23.41 7.58 -2.65
CA PHE A 56 24.67 6.88 -2.47
C PHE A 56 25.85 7.82 -2.17
N ALA A 57 25.70 9.14 -2.35
CA ALA A 57 26.67 10.13 -1.87
C ALA A 57 26.76 10.21 -0.33
N PHE A 58 25.80 9.63 0.40
CA PHE A 58 25.71 9.69 1.87
C PHE A 58 26.07 8.36 2.56
N ILE A 59 26.62 7.40 1.83
CA ILE A 59 27.12 6.13 2.36
C ILE A 59 28.51 5.85 1.76
N ASP A 60 29.40 5.24 2.54
CA ASP A 60 30.68 4.76 2.01
C ASP A 60 30.51 3.34 1.44
N PHE A 61 31.02 3.12 0.24
CA PHE A 61 30.99 1.85 -0.48
C PHE A 61 32.07 1.84 -1.58
N ASP A 62 32.44 0.65 -2.05
CA ASP A 62 33.34 0.50 -3.19
C ASP A 62 32.57 0.12 -4.46
N TYR A 63 31.65 -0.84 -4.33
CA TYR A 63 30.95 -1.45 -5.45
C TYR A 63 29.56 -1.93 -5.04
N ILE A 64 28.55 -1.70 -5.87
CA ILE A 64 27.21 -2.27 -5.70
C ILE A 64 26.71 -2.75 -7.06
N ASN A 65 26.15 -3.96 -7.12
CA ASN A 65 25.52 -4.53 -8.30
C ASN A 65 24.23 -5.25 -7.89
N LEU A 66 23.12 -4.82 -8.48
CA LEU A 66 21.81 -5.46 -8.37
C LEU A 66 21.46 -6.09 -9.71
N ARG A 67 21.19 -7.41 -9.72
CA ARG A 67 20.76 -8.16 -10.91
C ARG A 67 19.34 -8.66 -10.76
N MET A 68 18.56 -8.49 -11.80
CA MET A 68 17.16 -8.88 -11.89
C MET A 68 17.01 -10.24 -12.60
N SER A 69 15.82 -10.83 -12.51
CA SER A 69 15.52 -12.13 -13.10
C SER A 69 15.47 -12.16 -14.64
N ASP A 70 15.31 -11.00 -15.27
CA ASP A 70 15.37 -10.80 -16.72
C ASP A 70 16.78 -10.45 -17.21
N GLU A 71 17.79 -10.63 -16.33
CA GLU A 71 19.20 -10.33 -16.56
C GLU A 71 19.52 -8.82 -16.66
N SER A 72 18.53 -7.94 -16.45
CA SER A 72 18.82 -6.51 -16.27
C SER A 72 19.65 -6.29 -15.00
N GLN A 73 20.55 -5.31 -15.05
CA GLN A 73 21.48 -5.02 -13.96
C GLN A 73 21.72 -3.53 -13.76
N VAL A 74 21.86 -3.14 -12.49
CA VAL A 74 22.22 -1.80 -12.06
C VAL A 74 23.53 -1.89 -11.28
N GLU A 75 24.55 -1.17 -11.73
CA GLU A 75 25.88 -1.17 -11.13
C GLU A 75 26.28 0.25 -10.70
N LEU A 76 26.78 0.38 -9.47
CA LEU A 76 27.40 1.59 -8.94
C LEU A 76 28.85 1.31 -8.55
N LYS A 77 29.77 2.14 -9.04
CA LYS A 77 31.19 2.13 -8.66
C LYS A 77 31.56 3.46 -8.04
N ASN A 78 32.10 3.44 -6.83
CA ASN A 78 32.57 4.66 -6.17
C ASN A 78 34.00 4.98 -6.62
N ASN A 79 34.17 6.03 -7.42
CA ASN A 79 35.48 6.56 -7.79
C ASN A 79 35.88 7.65 -6.80
N ARG A 80 36.51 7.21 -5.70
CA ARG A 80 36.96 8.09 -4.60
C ARG A 80 37.96 9.17 -5.07
N ASN A 81 38.76 8.91 -6.11
CA ASN A 81 39.77 9.86 -6.58
C ASN A 81 39.14 11.09 -7.23
N ASP A 82 38.06 10.89 -7.98
CA ASP A 82 37.35 11.95 -8.69
C ASP A 82 36.13 12.47 -7.91
N GLU A 83 35.87 11.93 -6.70
CA GLU A 83 34.67 12.21 -5.90
C GLU A 83 33.37 11.99 -6.70
N GLU A 84 33.35 10.93 -7.52
CA GLU A 84 32.24 10.59 -8.41
C GLU A 84 31.75 9.17 -8.18
N ILE A 85 30.42 8.99 -8.26
CA ILE A 85 29.80 7.66 -8.35
C ILE A 85 29.45 7.41 -9.81
N ILE A 86 29.98 6.33 -10.37
CA ILE A 86 29.72 5.90 -11.74
C ILE A 86 28.52 4.95 -11.74
N LEU A 87 27.45 5.35 -12.42
CA LEU A 87 26.26 4.53 -12.67
C LEU A 87 26.38 3.84 -14.03
N SER A 88 26.23 2.53 -14.01
CA SER A 88 26.14 1.69 -15.20
C SER A 88 24.85 0.87 -15.19
N LEU A 89 24.14 0.84 -16.33
CA LEU A 89 22.95 0.02 -16.54
C LEU A 89 23.29 -1.02 -17.62
N ASN A 90 23.04 -2.29 -17.35
CA ASN A 90 23.31 -3.38 -18.30
C ASN A 90 24.76 -3.41 -18.83
N GLY A 91 25.72 -2.93 -18.04
CA GLY A 91 27.14 -2.86 -18.39
C GLY A 91 27.54 -1.57 -19.15
N GLU A 92 26.58 -0.74 -19.54
CA GLU A 92 26.84 0.54 -20.19
C GLU A 92 26.89 1.66 -19.16
N LYS A 93 27.90 2.52 -19.22
CA LYS A 93 28.01 3.69 -18.34
C LYS A 93 26.96 4.75 -18.74
N VAL A 94 26.08 5.09 -17.80
CA VAL A 94 24.95 6.00 -18.03
C VAL A 94 25.22 7.40 -17.47
N LYS A 95 25.72 7.50 -16.23
CA LYS A 95 25.88 8.79 -15.54
C LYS A 95 27.06 8.78 -14.57
N ASN A 96 27.71 9.94 -14.42
CA ASN A 96 28.57 10.25 -13.29
C ASN A 96 27.81 11.16 -12.32
N ILE A 97 27.83 10.79 -11.03
CA ILE A 97 27.16 11.53 -9.97
C ILE A 97 28.25 12.18 -9.12
N SER A 98 28.33 13.52 -9.15
CA SER A 98 29.32 14.25 -8.34
C SER A 98 28.91 14.26 -6.87
N VAL A 99 29.68 13.56 -6.03
CA VAL A 99 29.47 13.53 -4.58
C VAL A 99 29.66 14.93 -4.00
N LYS A 100 30.68 15.65 -4.47
CA LYS A 100 31.00 17.01 -4.04
C LYS A 100 29.86 18.00 -4.28
N GLU A 101 29.22 17.95 -5.45
CA GLU A 101 28.11 18.86 -5.77
C GLU A 101 26.89 18.58 -4.87
N ILE A 102 26.56 17.30 -4.65
CA ILE A 102 25.46 16.90 -3.77
C ILE A 102 25.70 17.39 -2.33
N LEU A 103 26.90 17.16 -1.79
CA LEU A 103 27.26 17.59 -0.44
C LEU A 103 27.30 19.12 -0.33
N LYS A 104 27.79 19.82 -1.35
CA LYS A 104 27.79 21.30 -1.40
C LYS A 104 26.37 21.87 -1.42
N ASN A 105 25.49 21.30 -2.24
CA ASN A 105 24.09 21.73 -2.32
C ASN A 105 23.37 21.53 -0.98
N ARG A 106 23.68 20.44 -0.27
CA ARG A 106 23.19 20.21 1.09
C ARG A 106 23.71 21.26 2.07
N TYR A 107 25.02 21.53 2.07
CA TYR A 107 25.61 22.55 2.93
C TYR A 107 24.94 23.91 2.73
N ILE A 108 24.80 24.35 1.47
CA ILE A 108 24.14 25.61 1.12
C ILE A 108 22.70 25.63 1.64
N ARG A 109 21.95 24.54 1.46
CA ARG A 109 20.57 24.42 1.95
C ARG A 109 20.50 24.56 3.48
N ASN A 110 21.41 23.91 4.20
CA ASN A 110 21.48 23.97 5.67
C ASN A 110 21.92 25.35 6.17
N GLU A 111 22.90 25.97 5.52
CA GLU A 111 23.40 27.30 5.87
C GLU A 111 22.31 28.37 5.71
N ILE A 112 21.60 28.34 4.57
CA ILE A 112 20.46 29.24 4.34
C ILE A 112 19.36 28.99 5.37
N PHE A 113 19.05 27.73 5.68
CA PHE A 113 18.08 27.38 6.71
C PHE A 113 18.49 27.92 8.09
N ARG A 114 19.77 27.83 8.46
CA ARG A 114 20.32 28.38 9.69
C ARG A 114 20.19 29.90 9.74
N GLN A 115 20.57 30.60 8.67
CA GLN A 115 20.44 32.07 8.56
C GLN A 115 18.98 32.52 8.68
N ILE A 116 18.02 31.79 8.08
CA ILE A 116 16.59 32.08 8.22
C ILE A 116 16.12 31.91 9.67
N ILE A 117 16.57 30.85 10.36
CA ILE A 117 16.24 30.63 11.77
C ILE A 117 16.80 31.74 12.65
N GLU A 118 18.01 32.21 12.38
CA GLU A 118 18.66 33.29 13.12
C GLU A 118 17.99 34.65 12.91
N GLN A 119 17.31 34.85 11.78
CA GLN A 119 16.52 36.06 11.48
C GLN A 119 15.12 36.07 12.12
N VAL A 120 14.66 34.98 12.75
CA VAL A 120 13.38 34.99 13.49
C VAL A 120 13.53 35.86 14.74
N PRO A 121 12.76 36.96 14.89
CA PRO A 121 12.91 37.87 16.03
C PRO A 121 12.69 37.13 17.37
N LYS A 122 13.68 37.24 18.27
CA LYS A 122 13.63 36.60 19.61
C LYS A 122 12.52 37.14 20.51
N GLU A 123 11.92 38.27 20.13
CA GLU A 123 10.86 38.99 20.85
C GLU A 123 9.46 38.38 20.64
N ILE A 124 9.30 37.49 19.67
CA ILE A 124 8.03 36.75 19.47
C ILE A 124 7.84 35.84 20.69
N PRO A 125 6.66 35.83 21.36
CA PRO A 125 6.41 34.91 22.46
C PRO A 125 6.64 33.46 22.02
N LEU A 126 7.23 32.62 22.87
CA LEU A 126 7.66 31.24 22.55
C LEU A 126 6.57 30.40 21.83
N GLN A 127 5.31 30.70 22.14
CA GLN A 127 4.10 30.08 21.60
C GLN A 127 3.91 30.36 20.09
N PHE A 128 4.32 31.54 19.62
CA PHE A 128 4.24 31.97 18.22
C PHE A 128 5.54 31.76 17.44
N GLN A 129 6.69 31.67 18.13
CA GLN A 129 7.98 31.35 17.49
C GLN A 129 7.92 30.01 16.74
N LYS A 130 7.26 28.99 17.29
CA LYS A 130 7.07 27.70 16.62
C LYS A 130 6.23 27.83 15.35
N THR A 131 5.19 28.66 15.33
CA THR A 131 4.33 28.83 14.15
C THR A 131 5.03 29.61 13.06
N VAL A 132 5.65 30.75 13.41
CA VAL A 132 6.42 31.59 12.48
C VAL A 132 7.58 30.82 11.87
N LYS A 133 8.34 30.08 12.68
CA LYS A 133 9.46 29.24 12.20
C LYS A 133 8.97 28.14 11.25
N ASN A 134 7.84 27.49 11.54
CA ASN A 134 7.30 26.43 10.68
C ASN A 134 6.70 26.95 9.36
N ASP A 135 6.00 28.08 9.39
CA ASP A 135 5.42 28.67 8.18
C ASP A 135 6.51 29.20 7.23
N PHE A 136 7.55 29.83 7.77
CA PHE A 136 8.72 30.26 6.98
C PHE A 136 9.48 29.08 6.37
N ILE A 137 9.73 28.03 7.15
CA ILE A 137 10.38 26.79 6.67
C ILE A 137 9.54 26.14 5.57
N SER A 138 8.22 26.11 5.72
CA SER A 138 7.32 25.51 4.73
C SER A 138 7.32 26.28 3.40
N ASN A 139 7.35 27.61 3.45
CA ASN A 139 7.43 28.46 2.25
C ASN A 139 8.80 28.41 1.59
N PHE A 140 9.89 28.32 2.37
CA PHE A 140 11.24 28.18 1.82
C PHE A 140 11.49 26.80 1.19
N LYS A 141 10.92 25.74 1.78
CA LYS A 141 10.92 24.40 1.18
C LYS A 141 10.13 24.37 -0.14
N LYS A 142 8.95 25.00 -0.22
CA LYS A 142 8.22 25.16 -1.49
C LYS A 142 9.05 25.88 -2.56
N ALA A 143 9.86 26.86 -2.18
CA ALA A 143 10.75 27.57 -3.11
C ALA A 143 11.99 26.77 -3.55
N SER A 144 12.44 25.79 -2.74
CA SER A 144 13.57 24.90 -3.07
C SER A 144 13.16 23.59 -3.76
N VAL A 145 11.87 23.24 -3.71
CA VAL A 145 11.25 22.17 -4.52
C VAL A 145 11.26 22.51 -6.02
N THR A 146 11.43 23.78 -6.40
CA THR A 146 11.59 24.19 -7.81
C THR A 146 12.96 23.85 -8.41
N ILE A 147 13.88 23.22 -7.65
CA ILE A 147 15.15 22.71 -8.21
C ILE A 147 14.87 21.34 -8.84
N ASN A 148 14.35 21.39 -10.07
CA ASN A 148 14.39 20.39 -11.14
C ASN A 148 14.63 18.94 -10.72
N ILE A 149 13.53 18.20 -10.49
CA ILE A 149 13.48 16.84 -11.00
C ILE A 149 13.05 17.00 -12.46
N GLU A 150 14.01 17.08 -13.37
CA GLU A 150 13.73 16.76 -14.77
C GLU A 150 13.31 15.29 -14.79
N THR A 151 11.99 15.07 -14.74
CA THR A 151 11.39 13.81 -15.14
C THR A 151 11.69 13.66 -16.63
N SER A 152 12.79 13.00 -16.93
CA SER A 152 13.03 12.45 -18.25
C SER A 152 11.89 11.47 -18.54
N GLU A 153 10.98 11.92 -19.40
CA GLU A 153 10.04 11.06 -20.11
C GLU A 153 10.85 9.97 -20.82
N SER A 154 10.82 8.76 -20.27
CA SER A 154 11.13 7.55 -21.03
C SER A 154 10.19 6.46 -20.57
N SER A 155 9.37 6.06 -21.53
CA SER A 155 8.31 5.06 -21.47
C SER A 155 8.90 3.65 -21.45
N GLU A 156 9.49 3.26 -20.33
CA GLU A 156 9.72 1.85 -19.98
C GLU A 156 9.19 1.57 -18.56
N LYS A 157 8.71 0.35 -18.35
CA LYS A 157 8.02 -0.06 -17.13
C LYS A 157 9.01 -0.08 -15.96
N LYS A 158 9.15 1.04 -15.24
CA LYS A 158 10.05 1.19 -14.10
C LYS A 158 9.58 0.30 -12.95
N LEU A 159 10.38 -0.70 -12.57
CA LEU A 159 10.17 -1.47 -11.34
C LEU A 159 10.36 -0.53 -10.14
N ARG A 160 9.28 -0.18 -9.45
CA ARG A 160 9.35 0.62 -8.22
C ARG A 160 9.27 -0.30 -7.00
N ALA A 161 9.99 0.08 -5.95
CA ALA A 161 9.99 -0.63 -4.68
C ALA A 161 9.24 0.15 -3.61
N ALA A 162 8.28 -0.50 -2.95
CA ALA A 162 7.60 0.06 -1.79
C ALA A 162 8.46 -0.18 -0.54
N TYR A 163 8.94 0.86 0.13
CA TYR A 163 9.75 0.70 1.35
C TYR A 163 8.96 1.02 2.61
N PHE A 164 8.82 0.01 3.49
CA PHE A 164 8.20 0.09 4.80
C PHE A 164 9.27 0.12 5.89
N PRO A 165 9.60 1.31 6.44
CA PRO A 165 10.66 1.42 7.43
C PRO A 165 10.24 0.90 8.80
N ALA A 166 11.22 0.50 9.61
CA ALA A 166 11.05 0.15 11.02
C ALA A 166 10.46 1.32 11.84
N PHE A 167 10.74 2.56 11.43
CA PHE A 167 10.28 3.80 12.08
C PHE A 167 8.92 4.32 11.57
N ARG A 168 8.15 3.50 10.82
CA ARG A 168 6.84 3.87 10.25
C ARG A 168 5.86 4.51 11.24
N SER A 169 5.79 4.00 12.46
CA SER A 169 4.91 4.55 13.52
C SER A 169 5.22 6.01 13.84
N MET A 170 6.50 6.38 13.79
CA MET A 170 6.94 7.76 14.04
C MET A 170 6.53 8.70 12.90
N ILE A 171 6.66 8.24 11.65
CA ILE A 171 6.21 8.98 10.46
C ILE A 171 4.70 9.21 10.51
N GLU A 172 3.94 8.17 10.87
CA GLU A 172 2.48 8.26 11.01
C GLU A 172 2.05 9.20 12.13
N ALA A 173 2.69 9.12 13.30
CA ALA A 173 2.43 10.02 14.42
C ALA A 173 2.73 11.48 14.03
N TRP A 174 3.89 11.72 13.40
CA TRP A 174 4.25 13.04 12.90
C TRP A 174 3.23 13.55 11.87
N ALA A 175 2.86 12.75 10.86
CA ALA A 175 1.90 13.14 9.84
C ALA A 175 0.54 13.53 10.44
N SER A 176 0.05 12.76 11.42
CA SER A 176 -1.21 13.03 12.12
C SER A 176 -1.19 14.40 12.82
N THR A 177 -0.09 14.75 13.50
CA THR A 177 0.04 16.07 14.17
C THR A 177 0.05 17.25 13.18
N GLN A 178 0.58 17.03 11.97
CA GLN A 178 0.64 18.08 10.94
C GLN A 178 -0.72 18.28 10.26
N GLU A 179 -1.57 17.25 10.20
CA GLU A 179 -2.96 17.38 9.74
C GLU A 179 -3.84 18.10 10.76
N GLU A 180 -3.72 17.76 12.05
CA GLU A 180 -4.47 18.44 13.13
C GLU A 180 -4.14 19.92 13.24
N SER A 181 -2.87 20.29 13.00
CA SER A 181 -2.43 21.69 12.98
C SER A 181 -2.79 22.44 11.70
N GLY A 182 -3.48 21.81 10.74
CA GLY A 182 -3.89 22.40 9.47
C GLY A 182 -2.79 22.48 8.41
N LYS A 183 -1.53 22.20 8.75
CA LYS A 183 -0.37 22.37 7.84
C LYS A 183 -0.32 21.42 6.67
N LEU A 184 -0.94 20.24 6.79
CA LEU A 184 -1.10 19.28 5.69
C LEU A 184 -2.52 19.29 5.12
N ARG A 185 -3.46 20.04 5.71
CA ARG A 185 -4.87 19.94 5.34
C ARG A 185 -5.12 20.36 3.89
N ASP A 186 -4.42 21.41 3.43
CA ASP A 186 -4.53 21.95 2.07
C ASP A 186 -3.35 21.58 1.16
N ALA A 187 -2.42 20.75 1.65
CA ALA A 187 -1.25 20.32 0.88
C ALA A 187 -1.65 19.24 -0.14
N SER A 188 -1.03 19.26 -1.33
CA SER A 188 -1.20 18.17 -2.29
C SER A 188 -0.66 16.85 -1.74
N ASN A 189 -1.10 15.70 -2.27
CA ASN A 189 -0.58 14.40 -1.84
C ASN A 189 0.93 14.29 -2.03
N GLU A 190 1.46 14.85 -3.12
CA GLU A 190 2.90 14.94 -3.38
C GLU A 190 3.62 15.78 -2.32
N GLU A 191 3.07 16.94 -1.93
CA GLU A 191 3.64 17.77 -0.86
C GLU A 191 3.63 17.05 0.49
N LYS A 192 2.56 16.31 0.81
CA LYS A 192 2.48 15.50 2.02
C LYS A 192 3.55 14.43 2.05
N GLN A 193 3.71 13.70 0.93
CA GLN A 193 4.70 12.65 0.78
C GLN A 193 6.12 13.20 0.89
N GLN A 194 6.42 14.30 0.20
CA GLN A 194 7.74 14.93 0.25
C GLN A 194 8.09 15.35 1.68
N ARG A 195 7.15 15.92 2.44
CA ARG A 195 7.40 16.30 3.83
C ARG A 195 7.65 15.10 4.75
N LYS A 196 7.00 13.94 4.50
CA LYS A 196 7.31 12.69 5.22
C LYS A 196 8.75 12.25 4.96
N ILE A 197 9.18 12.28 3.69
CA ILE A 197 10.53 11.90 3.26
C ILE A 197 11.57 12.84 3.88
N ASP A 198 11.33 14.16 3.79
CA ASP A 198 12.20 15.17 4.39
C ASP A 198 12.36 14.96 5.90
N PHE A 199 11.25 14.71 6.61
CA PHE A 199 11.28 14.44 8.04
C PHE A 199 12.06 13.16 8.35
N ALA A 200 11.84 12.09 7.59
CA ALA A 200 12.58 10.84 7.76
C ALA A 200 14.09 11.03 7.54
N ARG A 201 14.50 11.74 6.48
CA ARG A 201 15.91 12.04 6.17
C ARG A 201 16.56 12.94 7.22
N GLN A 202 15.80 13.89 7.75
CA GLN A 202 16.27 14.77 8.81
C GLN A 202 16.60 13.99 10.10
N ILE A 203 15.82 12.95 10.42
CA ILE A 203 15.99 12.20 11.67
C ILE A 203 16.92 10.99 11.51
N PHE A 204 16.81 10.25 10.40
CA PHE A 204 17.53 8.98 10.18
C PHE A 204 18.65 9.07 9.15
N GLY A 205 18.93 10.26 8.62
CA GLY A 205 20.00 10.53 7.68
C GLY A 205 19.57 10.52 6.22
N GLU A 206 20.38 11.15 5.38
CA GLU A 206 20.06 11.39 3.97
C GLU A 206 19.98 10.12 3.11
N PHE A 207 20.57 9.01 3.55
CA PHE A 207 20.53 7.73 2.83
C PHE A 207 19.14 7.06 2.88
N VAL A 208 18.21 7.58 3.68
CA VAL A 208 16.83 7.07 3.75
C VAL A 208 16.17 7.14 2.36
N PRO A 209 15.59 6.02 1.88
CA PRO A 209 14.90 5.97 0.60
C PRO A 209 13.64 6.81 0.54
N LEU A 210 13.10 6.93 -0.66
CA LEU A 210 11.75 7.45 -0.85
C LEU A 210 10.75 6.59 -0.05
N LEU A 211 9.85 7.27 0.66
CA LEU A 211 8.75 6.65 1.39
C LEU A 211 7.49 6.76 0.53
N ASN A 212 7.12 5.67 -0.10
CA ASN A 212 6.05 5.59 -1.10
C ASN A 212 4.89 4.68 -0.70
N TYR A 213 4.74 4.38 0.59
CA TYR A 213 3.57 3.67 1.11
C TYR A 213 2.45 4.66 1.51
N SER A 214 1.21 4.23 1.28
CA SER A 214 0.03 5.02 1.62
C SER A 214 -0.20 5.07 3.14
N SER A 215 -0.57 6.24 3.65
CA SER A 215 -1.04 6.36 5.03
C SER A 215 -2.45 5.78 5.19
N VAL A 216 -2.85 5.45 6.42
CA VAL A 216 -4.22 4.95 6.70
C VAL A 216 -5.30 5.90 6.20
N ILE A 217 -5.06 7.21 6.25
CA ILE A 217 -6.01 8.22 5.80
C ILE A 217 -6.11 8.24 4.28
N GLU A 218 -4.97 8.15 3.59
CA GLU A 218 -4.93 8.01 2.12
C GLU A 218 -5.63 6.73 1.68
N ILE A 219 -5.38 5.61 2.37
CA ILE A 219 -6.04 4.33 2.10
C ILE A 219 -7.55 4.42 2.33
N GLU A 220 -7.98 5.01 3.44
CA GLU A 220 -9.40 5.23 3.74
C GLU A 220 -10.08 6.08 2.65
N GLN A 221 -9.42 7.12 2.16
CA GLN A 221 -9.93 7.95 1.06
C GLN A 221 -10.04 7.18 -0.25
N VAL A 222 -8.99 6.45 -0.64
CA VAL A 222 -9.00 5.65 -1.88
C VAL A 222 -10.08 4.57 -1.81
N LEU A 223 -10.15 3.81 -0.73
CA LEU A 223 -11.17 2.76 -0.57
C LEU A 223 -12.59 3.33 -0.57
N ASN A 224 -12.83 4.47 0.07
CA ASN A 224 -14.15 5.12 0.01
C ASN A 224 -14.53 5.53 -1.43
N LEU A 225 -13.56 5.99 -2.23
CA LEU A 225 -13.79 6.31 -3.64
C LEU A 225 -14.08 5.03 -4.46
N GLU A 226 -13.33 3.95 -4.24
CA GLU A 226 -13.57 2.66 -4.89
C GLU A 226 -14.94 2.09 -4.53
N ILE A 227 -15.31 2.14 -3.24
CA ILE A 227 -16.63 1.73 -2.75
C ILE A 227 -17.73 2.55 -3.42
N PHE A 228 -17.56 3.86 -3.53
CA PHE A 228 -18.52 4.74 -4.20
C PHE A 228 -18.67 4.38 -5.69
N GLN A 229 -17.57 4.11 -6.40
CA GLN A 229 -17.60 3.70 -7.80
C GLN A 229 -18.29 2.34 -7.99
N ALA A 230 -17.92 1.34 -7.20
CA ALA A 230 -18.53 0.01 -7.21
C ALA A 230 -20.04 0.09 -6.92
N PHE A 231 -20.42 0.93 -5.95
CA PHE A 231 -21.81 1.17 -5.62
C PHE A 231 -22.58 1.82 -6.77
N HIS A 232 -22.01 2.81 -7.43
CA HIS A 232 -22.63 3.44 -8.59
C HIS A 232 -22.82 2.45 -9.76
N GLN A 233 -21.82 1.62 -10.06
CA GLN A 233 -21.91 0.58 -11.07
C GLN A 233 -23.00 -0.45 -10.74
N LEU A 234 -23.10 -0.84 -9.47
CA LEU A 234 -24.15 -1.73 -9.00
C LEU A 234 -25.55 -1.14 -9.20
N ASN A 235 -25.76 0.14 -8.87
CA ASN A 235 -27.05 0.81 -9.09
C ASN A 235 -27.43 0.82 -10.58
N GLN A 236 -26.48 1.10 -11.47
CA GLN A 236 -26.73 1.05 -12.92
C GLN A 236 -27.10 -0.36 -13.39
N ALA A 237 -26.42 -1.39 -12.88
CA ALA A 237 -26.74 -2.78 -13.17
C ALA A 237 -28.15 -3.13 -12.68
N GLN A 238 -28.53 -2.71 -11.48
CA GLN A 238 -29.86 -2.91 -10.92
C GLN A 238 -30.95 -2.26 -11.77
N GLU A 239 -30.80 -0.99 -12.12
CA GLU A 239 -31.75 -0.28 -12.99
C GLU A 239 -31.93 -1.00 -14.33
N LYS A 240 -30.82 -1.48 -14.92
CA LYS A 240 -30.83 -2.26 -16.16
C LYS A 240 -31.55 -3.60 -16.00
N TYR A 241 -31.23 -4.40 -14.99
CA TYR A 241 -31.79 -5.75 -14.86
C TYR A 241 -33.24 -5.73 -14.37
N LEU A 242 -33.57 -4.88 -13.39
CA LEU A 242 -34.94 -4.72 -12.90
C LEU A 242 -35.84 -4.01 -13.92
N GLY A 243 -35.33 -3.00 -14.64
CA GLY A 243 -36.09 -2.34 -15.71
C GLY A 243 -36.46 -3.29 -16.87
N ASN A 244 -35.62 -4.29 -17.13
CA ASN A 244 -35.89 -5.32 -18.15
C ASN A 244 -36.82 -6.45 -17.67
N LEU A 245 -37.19 -6.51 -16.38
CA LEU A 245 -38.12 -7.51 -15.87
C LEU A 245 -39.50 -7.39 -16.51
N ILE A 246 -39.99 -6.16 -16.68
CA ILE A 246 -41.35 -5.96 -17.20
C ILE A 246 -41.49 -6.56 -18.61
N PRO A 247 -40.65 -6.21 -19.60
CA PRO A 247 -40.67 -6.87 -20.92
C PRO A 247 -40.52 -8.40 -20.85
N GLN A 248 -39.64 -8.91 -19.97
CA GLN A 248 -39.39 -10.35 -19.84
C GLN A 248 -40.59 -11.09 -19.26
N ILE A 249 -41.25 -10.52 -18.26
CA ILE A 249 -42.50 -11.03 -17.68
C ILE A 249 -43.60 -11.07 -18.74
N PHE A 250 -43.78 -9.98 -19.51
CA PHE A 250 -44.76 -9.96 -20.60
C PHE A 250 -44.49 -11.04 -21.66
N ASN A 251 -43.24 -11.24 -22.05
CA ASN A 251 -42.86 -12.30 -22.99
C ASN A 251 -43.08 -13.70 -22.41
N ALA A 252 -42.74 -13.91 -21.14
CA ALA A 252 -42.95 -15.18 -20.43
C ALA A 252 -44.45 -15.54 -20.33
N LEU A 253 -45.30 -14.54 -20.11
CA LEU A 253 -46.76 -14.69 -20.10
C LEU A 253 -47.33 -14.96 -21.49
N SER A 254 -46.84 -14.26 -22.52
CA SER A 254 -47.31 -14.42 -23.91
C SER A 254 -46.96 -15.80 -24.51
N ASN A 255 -45.79 -16.34 -24.18
CA ASN A 255 -45.28 -17.63 -24.68
C ASN A 255 -45.82 -18.87 -23.92
N SER A 256 -46.66 -18.66 -22.90
CA SER A 256 -47.23 -19.73 -22.06
C SER A 256 -48.14 -20.71 -22.81
N LYS A 257 -48.63 -20.37 -24.00
CA LYS A 257 -49.51 -21.25 -24.81
C LYS A 257 -48.77 -22.37 -25.57
N HIS A 258 -47.42 -22.35 -25.63
CA HIS A 258 -46.64 -23.25 -26.49
C HIS A 258 -45.40 -23.88 -25.85
N SER A 259 -45.21 -23.78 -24.53
CA SER A 259 -43.99 -24.26 -23.88
C SER A 259 -44.29 -25.33 -22.82
N ASN A 260 -43.38 -26.31 -22.72
CA ASN A 260 -43.47 -27.43 -21.79
C ASN A 260 -43.75 -26.97 -20.34
N PRO A 261 -44.46 -27.78 -19.53
CA PRO A 261 -44.66 -27.49 -18.12
C PRO A 261 -43.31 -27.30 -17.43
N VAL A 262 -43.21 -26.27 -16.60
CA VAL A 262 -41.98 -25.98 -15.85
C VAL A 262 -41.97 -26.90 -14.63
N GLU A 263 -40.98 -27.79 -14.56
CA GLU A 263 -40.86 -28.79 -13.47
C GLU A 263 -40.25 -28.25 -12.18
N GLU A 264 -39.82 -26.97 -12.13
CA GLU A 264 -39.26 -26.37 -10.92
C GLU A 264 -40.32 -26.09 -9.84
N ASP A 265 -40.00 -26.45 -8.59
CA ASP A 265 -40.85 -26.20 -7.42
C ASP A 265 -40.84 -24.71 -7.05
N SER A 266 -42.03 -24.09 -6.99
CA SER A 266 -42.21 -22.68 -6.64
C SER A 266 -41.68 -22.33 -5.25
N ASN A 267 -41.74 -23.27 -4.31
CA ASN A 267 -41.23 -23.03 -2.95
C ASN A 267 -39.71 -22.94 -2.92
N SER A 268 -39.01 -23.77 -3.70
CA SER A 268 -37.55 -23.71 -3.84
C SER A 268 -37.11 -22.36 -4.41
N ILE A 269 -37.79 -21.88 -5.46
CA ILE A 269 -37.47 -20.60 -6.10
C ILE A 269 -37.67 -19.43 -5.13
N LEU A 270 -38.75 -19.46 -4.33
CA LEU A 270 -39.00 -18.43 -3.32
C LEU A 270 -37.94 -18.41 -2.21
N GLU A 271 -37.45 -19.56 -1.77
CA GLU A 271 -36.36 -19.64 -0.80
C GLU A 271 -35.04 -19.11 -1.39
N GLU A 272 -34.72 -19.42 -2.65
CA GLU A 272 -33.56 -18.86 -3.35
C GLU A 272 -33.65 -17.33 -3.49
N ILE A 273 -34.83 -16.81 -3.83
CA ILE A 273 -35.07 -15.36 -3.90
C ILE A 273 -34.88 -14.70 -2.54
N LYS A 274 -35.37 -15.32 -1.45
CA LYS A 274 -35.17 -14.80 -0.09
C LYS A 274 -33.69 -14.78 0.28
N GLN A 275 -32.94 -15.83 -0.04
CA GLN A 275 -31.50 -15.88 0.19
C GLN A 275 -30.78 -14.78 -0.59
N LEU A 276 -31.05 -14.64 -1.89
CA LEU A 276 -30.47 -13.59 -2.73
C LEU A 276 -30.77 -12.20 -2.20
N ASN A 277 -32.01 -11.94 -1.75
CA ASN A 277 -32.37 -10.65 -1.17
C ASN A 277 -31.65 -10.35 0.15
N ASN A 278 -31.32 -11.38 0.95
CA ASN A 278 -30.55 -11.20 2.18
C ASN A 278 -29.05 -10.98 1.92
N ASP A 279 -28.50 -11.62 0.88
CA ASP A 279 -27.08 -11.50 0.51
C ASP A 279 -26.76 -10.20 -0.25
N LEU A 280 -27.78 -9.59 -0.87
CA LEU A 280 -27.65 -8.29 -1.51
C LEU A 280 -27.44 -7.22 -0.44
N LYS A 281 -26.39 -6.41 -0.63
CA LYS A 281 -26.04 -5.34 0.32
C LYS A 281 -26.98 -4.13 0.27
N PHE A 282 -28.00 -4.21 -0.58
CA PHE A 282 -29.03 -3.19 -0.80
C PHE A 282 -30.42 -3.80 -0.74
N GLN A 283 -31.38 -2.99 -0.28
CA GLN A 283 -32.78 -3.37 -0.26
C GLN A 283 -33.38 -3.24 -1.66
N VAL A 284 -33.84 -4.37 -2.21
CA VAL A 284 -34.74 -4.38 -3.37
C VAL A 284 -36.04 -3.63 -3.00
N PRO A 285 -36.71 -2.92 -3.92
CA PRO A 285 -37.93 -2.19 -3.59
C PRO A 285 -38.94 -3.06 -2.83
N GLU A 286 -39.37 -2.58 -1.67
CA GLU A 286 -40.19 -3.32 -0.72
C GLU A 286 -41.51 -3.81 -1.34
N ASP A 287 -42.08 -3.04 -2.27
CA ASP A 287 -43.28 -3.40 -3.02
C ASP A 287 -43.07 -4.66 -3.87
N LEU A 288 -41.92 -4.80 -4.53
CA LEU A 288 -41.58 -5.98 -5.32
C LEU A 288 -41.33 -7.19 -4.42
N ARG A 289 -40.63 -6.98 -3.31
CA ARG A 289 -40.37 -8.04 -2.32
C ARG A 289 -41.66 -8.60 -1.73
N THR A 290 -42.55 -7.71 -1.29
CA THR A 290 -43.85 -8.07 -0.71
C THR A 290 -44.76 -8.73 -1.74
N ALA A 291 -44.75 -8.27 -2.99
CA ALA A 291 -45.53 -8.88 -4.07
C ALA A 291 -45.08 -10.31 -4.39
N VAL A 292 -43.78 -10.60 -4.29
CA VAL A 292 -43.22 -11.95 -4.49
C VAL A 292 -43.47 -12.86 -3.28
N GLU A 293 -43.31 -12.34 -2.05
CA GLU A 293 -43.52 -13.11 -0.82
C GLU A 293 -45.01 -13.46 -0.57
N SER A 294 -45.93 -12.58 -0.99
CA SER A 294 -47.39 -12.82 -0.88
C SER A 294 -48.00 -13.58 -2.06
N PHE A 295 -47.16 -14.03 -2.98
CA PHE A 295 -47.60 -14.59 -4.25
C PHE A 295 -48.30 -15.96 -4.08
N GLN A 296 -49.59 -16.04 -4.42
CA GLN A 296 -50.37 -17.28 -4.46
C GLN A 296 -51.06 -17.44 -5.82
N ALA A 297 -50.76 -18.53 -6.55
CA ALA A 297 -51.38 -18.82 -7.84
C ALA A 297 -52.37 -19.98 -7.77
N ASN A 298 -53.53 -19.78 -8.40
CA ASN A 298 -54.49 -20.85 -8.67
C ASN A 298 -53.91 -21.86 -9.68
N GLU A 299 -54.38 -23.12 -9.68
CA GLU A 299 -53.85 -24.19 -10.55
C GLU A 299 -53.75 -23.80 -12.03
N LYS A 300 -54.66 -22.98 -12.54
CA LYS A 300 -54.68 -22.52 -13.95
C LYS A 300 -53.59 -21.52 -14.30
N SER A 301 -52.97 -20.88 -13.32
CA SER A 301 -51.97 -19.82 -13.50
C SER A 301 -50.61 -20.18 -12.90
N LYS A 302 -50.46 -21.42 -12.41
CA LYS A 302 -49.26 -21.89 -11.73
C LYS A 302 -48.01 -21.83 -12.62
N ASP A 303 -48.12 -22.21 -13.89
CA ASP A 303 -46.97 -22.19 -14.81
C ASP A 303 -46.52 -20.76 -15.17
N ALA A 304 -47.48 -19.85 -15.35
CA ALA A 304 -47.22 -18.44 -15.60
C ALA A 304 -46.54 -17.78 -14.40
N ALA A 305 -47.01 -18.11 -13.20
CA ALA A 305 -46.42 -17.69 -11.93
C ALA A 305 -44.98 -18.15 -11.76
N VAL A 306 -44.72 -19.45 -11.93
CA VAL A 306 -43.37 -20.03 -11.81
C VAL A 306 -42.41 -19.34 -12.77
N ARG A 307 -42.84 -19.04 -14.01
CA ARG A 307 -42.00 -18.32 -14.99
C ARG A 307 -41.67 -16.88 -14.57
N ILE A 308 -42.59 -16.18 -13.93
CA ILE A 308 -42.33 -14.84 -13.36
C ILE A 308 -41.27 -14.95 -12.26
N LEU A 309 -41.43 -15.92 -11.35
CA LEU A 309 -40.48 -16.14 -10.26
C LEU A 309 -39.08 -16.50 -10.79
N ILE A 310 -38.98 -17.35 -11.81
CA ILE A 310 -37.70 -17.66 -12.49
C ILE A 310 -37.08 -16.40 -13.08
N THR A 311 -37.86 -15.60 -13.82
CA THR A 311 -37.38 -14.36 -14.44
C THR A 311 -36.85 -13.38 -13.39
N TYR A 312 -37.56 -13.25 -12.27
CA TYR A 312 -37.15 -12.41 -11.15
C TYR A 312 -35.87 -12.94 -10.48
N ARG A 313 -35.81 -14.25 -10.19
CA ARG A 313 -34.61 -14.91 -9.66
C ARG A 313 -33.40 -14.66 -10.56
N GLU A 314 -33.55 -14.84 -11.88
CA GLU A 314 -32.46 -14.62 -12.84
C GLU A 314 -31.93 -13.18 -12.83
N ALA A 315 -32.82 -12.19 -12.68
CA ALA A 315 -32.40 -10.80 -12.54
C ALA A 315 -31.64 -10.56 -11.24
N LEU A 316 -32.13 -11.09 -10.10
CA LEU A 316 -31.45 -11.00 -8.82
C LEU A 316 -30.09 -11.72 -8.84
N GLN A 317 -30.00 -12.87 -9.50
CA GLN A 317 -28.75 -13.61 -9.67
C GLN A 317 -27.72 -12.76 -10.44
N LYS A 318 -28.12 -12.16 -11.56
CA LYS A 318 -27.24 -11.26 -12.32
C LYS A 318 -26.77 -10.07 -11.50
N ILE A 319 -27.66 -9.46 -10.71
CA ILE A 319 -27.29 -8.36 -9.80
C ILE A 319 -26.30 -8.84 -8.73
N SER A 320 -26.53 -10.03 -8.15
CA SER A 320 -25.63 -10.64 -7.15
C SER A 320 -24.24 -10.92 -7.73
N ASP A 321 -24.17 -11.43 -8.96
CA ASP A 321 -22.91 -11.72 -9.65
C ASP A 321 -22.14 -10.42 -9.96
N GLU A 322 -22.84 -9.36 -10.38
CA GLU A 322 -22.23 -8.03 -10.62
C GLU A 322 -21.77 -7.40 -9.30
N GLN A 323 -22.54 -7.52 -8.22
CA GLN A 323 -22.13 -7.07 -6.88
C GLN A 323 -20.83 -7.74 -6.46
N LYS A 324 -20.75 -9.06 -6.56
CA LYS A 324 -19.54 -9.82 -6.24
C LYS A 324 -18.36 -9.30 -7.06
N THR A 325 -18.57 -9.07 -8.36
CA THR A 325 -17.52 -8.58 -9.26
C THR A 325 -17.04 -7.18 -8.87
N TYR A 326 -17.95 -6.22 -8.64
CA TYR A 326 -17.59 -4.83 -8.34
C TYR A 326 -16.92 -4.66 -6.97
N PHE A 327 -17.27 -5.49 -5.98
CA PHE A 327 -16.72 -5.40 -4.62
C PHE A 327 -15.58 -6.38 -4.32
N GLN A 328 -15.29 -7.33 -5.22
CA GLN A 328 -14.34 -8.44 -4.97
C GLN A 328 -12.99 -8.00 -4.41
N ASN A 329 -12.37 -6.97 -5.01
CA ASN A 329 -11.03 -6.52 -4.61
C ASN A 329 -11.05 -5.87 -3.23
N ILE A 330 -12.07 -5.05 -2.95
CA ILE A 330 -12.24 -4.36 -1.66
C ILE A 330 -12.50 -5.40 -0.58
N GLU A 331 -13.41 -6.35 -0.82
CA GLU A 331 -13.74 -7.41 0.13
C GLU A 331 -12.57 -8.34 0.41
N LYS A 332 -11.82 -8.74 -0.63
CA LYS A 332 -10.61 -9.55 -0.47
C LYS A 332 -9.58 -8.85 0.41
N TYR A 333 -9.39 -7.55 0.20
CA TYR A 333 -8.51 -6.72 1.01
C TYR A 333 -9.00 -6.60 2.47
N LEU A 334 -10.27 -6.25 2.68
CA LEU A 334 -10.86 -6.12 4.01
C LEU A 334 -10.83 -7.45 4.77
N ALA A 335 -11.12 -8.57 4.11
CA ALA A 335 -11.02 -9.90 4.71
C ALA A 335 -9.59 -10.23 5.17
N ALA A 336 -8.57 -9.84 4.39
CA ALA A 336 -7.18 -10.03 4.78
C ALA A 336 -6.83 -9.21 6.03
N VAL A 337 -7.24 -7.93 6.09
CA VAL A 337 -7.02 -7.07 7.26
C VAL A 337 -7.80 -7.57 8.48
N ASN A 338 -9.09 -7.88 8.32
CA ASN A 338 -9.96 -8.35 9.40
C ASN A 338 -9.51 -9.69 10.00
N SER A 339 -8.76 -10.52 9.25
CA SER A 339 -8.18 -11.75 9.79
C SER A 339 -7.18 -11.54 10.94
N PHE A 340 -6.72 -10.30 11.13
CA PHE A 340 -5.90 -9.89 12.26
C PHE A 340 -6.69 -9.22 13.38
N LEU A 341 -7.91 -8.72 13.13
CA LEU A 341 -8.63 -7.94 14.11
C LEU A 341 -9.51 -8.85 15.00
N ASP A 342 -9.27 -8.87 16.31
CA ASP A 342 -9.98 -9.78 17.22
C ASP A 342 -11.29 -9.19 17.79
N SER A 343 -11.27 -7.92 18.21
CA SER A 343 -12.37 -7.27 18.94
C SER A 343 -13.28 -6.40 18.08
N LYS A 344 -12.92 -6.24 16.80
CA LYS A 344 -13.58 -5.38 15.84
C LYS A 344 -13.28 -5.86 14.42
N GLU A 345 -14.05 -5.36 13.47
CA GLU A 345 -13.83 -5.58 12.04
C GLU A 345 -14.07 -4.29 11.26
N ILE A 346 -13.38 -4.15 10.13
CA ILE A 346 -13.63 -3.09 9.16
C ILE A 346 -14.69 -3.59 8.19
N GLU A 347 -15.79 -2.84 8.06
CA GLU A 347 -16.88 -3.15 7.15
C GLU A 347 -17.26 -1.97 6.28
N ILE A 348 -18.05 -2.24 5.23
CA ILE A 348 -18.65 -1.21 4.40
C ILE A 348 -20.06 -0.94 4.94
N ILE A 349 -20.30 0.30 5.37
CA ILE A 349 -21.60 0.76 5.84
C ILE A 349 -22.42 1.19 4.63
N PHE A 350 -23.44 0.41 4.26
CA PHE A 350 -24.38 0.75 3.19
C PHE A 350 -25.55 1.58 3.74
N LYS A 351 -25.36 2.91 3.78
CA LYS A 351 -26.42 3.91 4.02
C LYS A 351 -26.60 4.75 2.73
N ASN A 352 -27.01 6.02 2.84
CA ASN A 352 -27.18 6.92 1.68
C ASN A 352 -25.94 6.99 0.78
N LEU A 353 -24.76 7.11 1.39
CA LEU A 353 -23.47 7.03 0.71
C LEU A 353 -22.67 5.94 1.42
N PRO A 354 -22.22 4.91 0.70
CA PRO A 354 -21.46 3.84 1.32
C PRO A 354 -20.08 4.33 1.75
N THR A 355 -19.64 3.89 2.92
CA THR A 355 -18.35 4.29 3.48
C THR A 355 -17.76 3.18 4.34
N LEU A 356 -16.45 3.19 4.55
CA LEU A 356 -15.81 2.34 5.52
C LEU A 356 -16.21 2.71 6.96
N GLY A 357 -16.32 1.69 7.80
CA GLY A 357 -16.51 1.87 9.23
C GLY A 357 -15.96 0.71 10.04
N ILE A 358 -16.01 0.86 11.35
CA ILE A 358 -15.59 -0.15 12.31
C ILE A 358 -16.80 -0.68 13.06
N ASN A 359 -17.01 -1.99 12.96
CA ASN A 359 -17.97 -2.74 13.76
C ASN A 359 -17.24 -3.35 14.97
N PHE A 360 -17.77 -3.16 16.17
CA PHE A 360 -17.19 -3.72 17.39
C PHE A 360 -18.01 -4.92 17.85
N HIS A 361 -17.36 -6.02 18.22
CA HIS A 361 -18.02 -7.26 18.68
C HIS A 361 -18.73 -7.14 20.04
N ASN A 362 -18.78 -5.93 20.60
CA ASN A 362 -19.43 -5.61 21.88
C ASN A 362 -20.88 -5.09 21.72
N GLY A 363 -21.42 -5.10 20.50
CA GLY A 363 -22.79 -4.66 20.21
C GLY A 363 -22.95 -3.14 20.13
N MET A 364 -21.85 -2.37 20.14
CA MET A 364 -21.91 -0.95 19.79
C MET A 364 -22.23 -0.76 18.30
N PRO A 365 -22.93 0.32 17.93
CA PRO A 365 -23.18 0.63 16.53
C PRO A 365 -21.88 0.88 15.77
N THR A 366 -21.83 0.46 14.50
CA THR A 366 -20.70 0.70 13.62
C THR A 366 -20.37 2.19 13.52
N ILE A 367 -19.10 2.51 13.73
CA ILE A 367 -18.60 3.89 13.67
C ILE A 367 -18.04 4.17 12.27
N PRO A 368 -18.49 5.25 11.59
CA PRO A 368 -17.91 5.65 10.31
C PRO A 368 -16.45 6.07 10.43
N GLY A 369 -15.65 5.65 9.45
CA GLY A 369 -14.23 5.92 9.34
C GLY A 369 -13.36 4.98 10.18
N ILE A 370 -12.10 4.79 9.76
CA ILE A 370 -11.20 3.79 10.33
C ILE A 370 -9.94 4.39 10.97
N SER A 371 -9.48 5.54 10.47
CA SER A 371 -8.21 6.16 10.87
C SER A 371 -8.03 6.41 12.37
N LYS A 372 -9.11 6.72 13.11
CA LYS A 372 -9.06 7.00 14.56
C LYS A 372 -9.37 5.80 15.46
N ALA A 373 -9.91 4.72 14.88
CA ALA A 373 -10.40 3.57 15.64
C ALA A 373 -9.43 2.37 15.64
N LEU A 374 -8.41 2.41 14.77
CA LEU A 374 -7.34 1.40 14.71
C LEU A 374 -6.17 1.74 15.64
N SER A 375 -5.66 0.73 16.34
CA SER A 375 -4.41 0.81 17.10
C SER A 375 -3.20 0.89 16.17
N SER A 376 -2.03 1.26 16.69
CA SER A 376 -0.81 1.39 15.87
C SER A 376 -0.42 0.09 15.15
N GLY A 377 -0.55 -1.07 15.80
CA GLY A 377 -0.27 -2.36 15.15
C GLY A 377 -1.25 -2.67 14.00
N GLU A 378 -2.53 -2.40 14.20
CA GLU A 378 -3.58 -2.64 13.19
C GLU A 378 -3.42 -1.71 11.98
N ARG A 379 -3.04 -0.45 12.22
CA ARG A 379 -2.71 0.52 11.16
C ARG A 379 -1.57 0.02 10.29
N GLN A 380 -0.54 -0.58 10.90
CA GLN A 380 0.60 -1.12 10.15
C GLN A 380 0.21 -2.34 9.31
N ILE A 381 -0.61 -3.25 9.85
CA ILE A 381 -1.13 -4.39 9.08
C ILE A 381 -1.92 -3.90 7.86
N LEU A 382 -2.81 -2.93 8.10
CA LEU A 382 -3.61 -2.32 7.05
C LEU A 382 -2.73 -1.73 5.93
N THR A 383 -1.72 -0.92 6.28
CA THR A 383 -0.83 -0.30 5.28
C THR A 383 0.04 -1.31 4.53
N MET A 384 0.58 -2.33 5.23
CA MET A 384 1.40 -3.37 4.59
C MET A 384 0.58 -4.25 3.64
N ILE A 385 -0.61 -4.69 4.06
CA ILE A 385 -1.52 -5.48 3.20
C ILE A 385 -1.95 -4.65 1.99
N TYR A 386 -2.18 -3.34 2.16
CA TYR A 386 -2.57 -2.46 1.07
C TYR A 386 -1.47 -2.34 0.02
N ALA A 387 -0.21 -2.21 0.42
CA ALA A 387 0.89 -2.19 -0.54
C ALA A 387 1.08 -3.51 -1.30
N ALA A 388 0.90 -4.63 -0.60
CA ALA A 388 0.96 -5.94 -1.25
C ALA A 388 -0.19 -6.15 -2.24
N SER A 389 -1.41 -5.71 -1.92
CA SER A 389 -2.61 -5.95 -2.74
C SER A 389 -2.85 -4.90 -3.83
N GLN A 390 -2.83 -3.61 -3.48
CA GLN A 390 -3.40 -2.54 -4.33
C GLN A 390 -2.38 -1.65 -5.04
N MET A 391 -1.10 -1.67 -4.63
CA MET A 391 -0.08 -0.85 -5.30
C MET A 391 0.41 -1.53 -6.59
N SER A 392 -0.30 -1.34 -7.70
CA SER A 392 -0.01 -2.01 -8.99
C SER A 392 1.31 -1.58 -9.63
N GLU A 393 1.83 -0.40 -9.30
CA GLU A 393 3.14 0.09 -9.79
C GLU A 393 4.34 -0.52 -9.06
N GLN A 394 4.11 -1.09 -7.87
CA GLN A 394 5.18 -1.59 -7.00
C GLN A 394 5.30 -3.09 -7.19
N GLU A 395 6.31 -3.54 -7.93
CA GLU A 395 6.55 -4.97 -8.18
C GLU A 395 7.34 -5.63 -7.03
N ILE A 396 7.97 -4.82 -6.18
CA ILE A 396 8.79 -5.25 -5.05
C ILE A 396 8.37 -4.50 -3.77
N VAL A 397 8.18 -5.23 -2.67
CA VAL A 397 7.83 -4.67 -1.35
C VAL A 397 8.93 -5.00 -0.35
N LEU A 398 9.55 -3.96 0.21
CA LEU A 398 10.64 -4.03 1.16
C LEU A 398 10.11 -3.68 2.55
N ILE A 399 10.24 -4.58 3.52
CA ILE A 399 9.69 -4.38 4.86
C ILE A 399 10.79 -4.52 5.91
N ASP A 400 11.05 -3.45 6.66
CA ASP A 400 12.02 -3.45 7.75
C ASP A 400 11.32 -3.62 9.10
N GLU A 401 11.71 -4.66 9.83
CA GLU A 401 11.18 -5.02 11.14
C GLU A 401 9.62 -5.04 11.15
N PRO A 402 9.00 -5.94 10.36
CA PRO A 402 7.54 -6.06 10.27
C PRO A 402 6.88 -6.35 11.62
N GLU A 403 7.60 -6.97 12.56
CA GLU A 403 7.12 -7.33 13.90
C GLU A 403 6.91 -6.16 14.86
N ILE A 404 7.47 -4.98 14.57
CA ILE A 404 7.39 -3.83 15.48
C ILE A 404 5.92 -3.50 15.76
N SER A 405 5.54 -3.50 17.05
CA SER A 405 4.17 -3.24 17.53
C SER A 405 3.14 -4.36 17.26
N LEU A 406 3.55 -5.56 16.79
CA LEU A 406 2.65 -6.69 16.55
C LEU A 406 2.76 -7.77 17.63
N HIS A 407 1.63 -8.36 18.03
CA HIS A 407 1.61 -9.53 18.91
C HIS A 407 2.14 -10.78 18.18
N VAL A 408 2.66 -11.75 18.94
CA VAL A 408 3.34 -12.96 18.41
C VAL A 408 2.48 -13.74 17.41
N ASP A 409 1.18 -13.87 17.67
CA ASP A 409 0.27 -14.58 16.76
C ASP A 409 0.12 -13.89 15.41
N TRP A 410 0.16 -12.55 15.41
CA TRP A 410 0.12 -11.76 14.18
C TRP A 410 1.43 -11.86 13.43
N GLN A 411 2.57 -11.88 14.13
CA GLN A 411 3.89 -12.06 13.51
C GLN A 411 3.97 -13.35 12.69
N ARG A 412 3.44 -14.46 13.21
CA ARG A 412 3.42 -15.77 12.52
C ARG A 412 2.62 -15.73 11.22
N LYS A 413 1.42 -15.15 11.27
CA LYS A 413 0.50 -15.11 10.13
C LYS A 413 0.82 -14.01 9.11
N LEU A 414 1.67 -13.05 9.48
CA LEU A 414 1.83 -11.82 8.71
C LEU A 414 2.31 -12.09 7.28
N LEU A 415 3.44 -12.78 7.14
CA LEU A 415 4.00 -13.05 5.81
C LEU A 415 3.08 -13.93 4.98
N GLU A 416 2.40 -14.90 5.59
CA GLU A 416 1.39 -15.74 4.93
C GLU A 416 0.28 -14.90 4.30
N LYS A 417 -0.30 -13.99 5.09
CA LYS A 417 -1.40 -13.14 4.63
C LYS A 417 -0.93 -12.12 3.61
N ILE A 418 0.22 -11.49 3.81
CA ILE A 418 0.76 -10.57 2.79
C ILE A 418 1.01 -11.36 1.50
N SER A 419 1.64 -12.54 1.56
CA SER A 419 1.92 -13.41 0.42
C SER A 419 0.67 -13.80 -0.38
N GLN A 420 -0.43 -14.12 0.29
CA GLN A 420 -1.72 -14.42 -0.36
C GLN A 420 -2.30 -13.22 -1.13
N GLN A 421 -1.87 -12.00 -0.80
CA GLN A 421 -2.28 -10.77 -1.46
C GLN A 421 -1.33 -10.30 -2.56
N LEU A 422 -0.09 -10.81 -2.61
CA LEU A 422 0.96 -10.30 -3.49
C LEU A 422 0.72 -10.54 -4.99
N GLY A 423 -0.06 -11.55 -5.36
CA GLY A 423 -0.12 -12.00 -6.75
C GLY A 423 1.27 -12.39 -7.27
N ASN A 424 1.88 -11.53 -8.08
CA ASN A 424 3.19 -11.76 -8.72
C ASN A 424 4.34 -10.92 -8.13
N LYS A 425 4.13 -10.19 -7.02
CA LYS A 425 5.15 -9.30 -6.42
C LYS A 425 6.19 -10.07 -5.60
N GLN A 426 7.39 -9.49 -5.46
CA GLN A 426 8.42 -9.98 -4.55
C GLN A 426 8.35 -9.23 -3.21
N ILE A 427 8.43 -9.95 -2.09
CA ILE A 427 8.65 -9.35 -0.76
C ILE A 427 10.08 -9.65 -0.32
N ILE A 428 10.73 -8.63 0.25
CA ILE A 428 11.95 -8.79 1.02
C ILE A 428 11.71 -8.19 2.40
N ALA A 429 11.60 -9.05 3.42
CA ALA A 429 11.36 -8.65 4.80
C ALA A 429 12.63 -8.85 5.64
N CYS A 430 13.15 -7.80 6.25
CA CYS A 430 14.23 -7.88 7.23
C CYS A 430 13.66 -8.00 8.64
N THR A 431 14.14 -8.98 9.41
CA THR A 431 13.66 -9.20 10.78
C THR A 431 14.78 -9.72 11.68
N HIS A 432 14.66 -9.46 12.98
CA HIS A 432 15.43 -10.14 14.02
C HIS A 432 14.59 -11.18 14.79
N SER A 433 13.29 -11.24 14.53
CA SER A 433 12.36 -12.20 15.12
C SER A 433 12.33 -13.49 14.29
N PRO A 434 12.77 -14.64 14.85
CA PRO A 434 12.66 -15.92 14.15
C PRO A 434 11.19 -16.34 13.95
N VAL A 435 10.25 -15.70 14.66
CA VAL A 435 8.82 -16.00 14.58
C VAL A 435 8.20 -15.50 13.28
N VAL A 436 8.73 -14.43 12.68
CA VAL A 436 8.20 -13.83 11.45
C VAL A 436 8.37 -14.78 10.25
N GLY A 437 9.46 -15.53 10.19
CA GLY A 437 9.75 -16.49 9.13
C GLY A 437 9.41 -17.95 9.48
N ALA A 438 8.71 -18.20 10.59
CA ALA A 438 8.54 -19.56 11.12
C ALA A 438 7.85 -20.54 10.14
N ASP A 439 6.94 -20.04 9.31
CA ASP A 439 6.22 -20.83 8.30
C ASP A 439 6.88 -20.75 6.90
N TYR A 440 8.07 -20.13 6.80
CA TYR A 440 8.80 -19.78 5.58
C TYR A 440 10.27 -20.24 5.63
N GLU A 441 10.52 -21.45 6.16
CA GLU A 441 11.88 -21.93 6.41
C GLU A 441 12.77 -21.95 5.15
N ASP A 442 12.20 -22.31 4.00
CA ASP A 442 12.89 -22.37 2.70
C ASP A 442 13.17 -20.96 2.12
N GLU A 443 12.43 -19.94 2.57
CA GLU A 443 12.55 -18.55 2.15
C GLU A 443 13.40 -17.70 3.12
N ILE A 444 13.89 -18.29 4.22
CA ILE A 444 14.82 -17.62 5.15
C ILE A 444 16.22 -17.54 4.53
N ILE A 445 16.71 -16.31 4.42
CA ILE A 445 18.07 -16.00 4.01
C ILE A 445 18.79 -15.42 5.22
N ILE A 446 19.87 -16.06 5.67
CA ILE A 446 20.67 -15.57 6.77
C ILE A 446 21.59 -14.45 6.28
N LEU A 447 21.40 -13.23 6.77
CA LEU A 447 22.26 -12.11 6.48
C LEU A 447 23.47 -12.10 7.42
N GLU A 448 24.60 -12.59 6.92
CA GLU A 448 25.91 -12.48 7.58
C GLU A 448 26.90 -11.74 6.68
N PRO A 449 27.03 -10.42 6.83
CA PRO A 449 28.01 -9.66 6.08
C PRO A 449 29.42 -10.14 6.38
N GLN A 450 30.23 -10.31 5.35
CA GLN A 450 31.64 -10.66 5.48
C GLN A 450 32.44 -9.39 5.77
N ILE A 451 33.51 -9.50 6.57
CA ILE A 451 34.43 -8.37 6.74
C ILE A 451 35.12 -8.13 5.40
N THR A 452 35.09 -6.88 4.95
CA THR A 452 35.70 -6.53 3.67
C THR A 452 37.21 -6.78 3.69
N GLN A 453 37.76 -7.20 2.56
CA GLN A 453 39.20 -7.51 2.45
C GLN A 453 40.08 -6.25 2.50
N ASN A 454 39.50 -5.08 2.25
CA ASN A 454 40.18 -3.79 2.29
C ASN A 454 39.52 -2.85 3.32
N PRO A 455 39.62 -3.16 4.64
CA PRO A 455 38.97 -2.36 5.66
C PRO A 455 39.57 -0.96 5.65
N GLN A 456 38.71 0.04 5.45
CA GLN A 456 39.11 1.44 5.57
C GLN A 456 38.69 1.96 6.94
N ILE A 457 39.60 2.67 7.62
CA ILE A 457 39.24 3.40 8.83
C ILE A 457 38.32 4.53 8.39
N VAL A 458 37.01 4.34 8.56
CA VAL A 458 36.07 5.45 8.52
C VAL A 458 36.52 6.43 9.59
N SER A 459 37.08 7.57 9.20
CA SER A 459 37.28 8.65 10.15
C SER A 459 35.89 9.04 10.63
N THR A 460 35.53 8.62 11.85
CA THR A 460 34.30 9.04 12.51
C THR A 460 34.39 10.53 12.81
N THR A 461 34.19 11.36 11.80
CA THR A 461 33.35 12.54 11.95
C THR A 461 31.94 12.04 11.64
N ILE A 462 31.33 11.43 12.66
CA ILE A 462 29.88 11.52 12.80
C ILE A 462 29.62 13.03 12.71
N VAL A 463 28.98 13.47 11.64
CA VAL A 463 28.52 14.84 11.50
C VAL A 463 27.34 14.99 12.45
N ASP A 464 27.65 15.07 13.74
CA ASP A 464 26.83 15.70 14.75
C ASP A 464 27.05 17.21 14.60
N GLU A 465 26.26 17.86 13.74
CA GLU A 465 25.86 19.26 13.89
C GLU A 465 24.38 19.45 13.53
#